data_AF-A0A8C9V8R7-F1
#
_entry.id   AF-A0A8C9V8R7-F1
#
_cell.length_a   1.000
_cell.length_b   1.000
_cell.length_c   1.000
_cell.angle_alpha   90.00
_cell.angle_beta   90.00
_cell.angle_gamma   90.00
#
_symmetry.space_group_name_H-M   'P 1'
#
loop_
_entity.id
_entity.type
_entity.pdbx_description
1 polymer ?
#
loop_
_entity_poly.entity_id
_entity_poly.type
_entity_poly.pdbx_seq_one_letter_code
_entity_poly.pdbx_strand_id
1 'polypeptide(L)'
;MLIVYPQTKTYFSHWADLSPSSAQVRKHGKTIMGAVTDAVGKMDDLCGGLASLSELHASKLRVDPANFKFLFHCIMVAIALYFPGDYTPEVQVSVEKFFQNLAFALSDKYR
;
A
#
# COMPACT_ATOMS: atom_id res chain seq x y z
N MET A 1 8.78 -4.48 0.91
CA MET A 1 7.90 -5.07 1.94
C MET A 1 8.24 -6.54 2.23
N LEU A 2 8.05 -7.47 1.28
CA LEU A 2 8.15 -8.92 1.54
C LEU A 2 9.50 -9.40 2.09
N ILE A 3 10.61 -8.73 1.75
CA ILE A 3 11.95 -9.06 2.26
C ILE A 3 12.21 -8.37 3.61
N VAL A 4 11.92 -7.07 3.72
CA VAL A 4 12.23 -6.21 4.88
C VAL A 4 11.29 -6.48 6.07
N TYR A 5 10.04 -6.87 5.80
CA TYR A 5 9.01 -7.18 6.79
C TYR A 5 8.49 -8.61 6.54
N PRO A 6 9.25 -9.65 6.91
CA PRO A 6 8.97 -11.04 6.53
C PRO A 6 7.63 -11.58 7.07
N GLN A 7 7.08 -11.00 8.13
CA GLN A 7 5.74 -11.32 8.62
C GLN A 7 4.65 -11.13 7.55
N THR A 8 4.88 -10.24 6.58
CA THR A 8 3.95 -9.98 5.47
C THR A 8 3.93 -11.09 4.41
N LYS A 9 4.91 -12.01 4.42
CA LYS A 9 5.01 -13.09 3.42
C LYS A 9 3.83 -14.07 3.46
N THR A 10 3.19 -14.25 4.63
CA THR A 10 2.08 -15.20 4.79
C THR A 10 0.92 -14.92 3.82
N TYR A 11 0.63 -13.63 3.56
CA TYR A 11 -0.42 -13.19 2.64
C TYR A 11 -0.13 -13.52 1.16
N PHE A 12 1.13 -13.83 0.84
CA PHE A 12 1.61 -14.12 -0.51
C PHE A 12 2.24 -15.52 -0.62
N SER A 13 1.97 -16.41 0.35
CA SER A 13 2.51 -17.78 0.40
C SER A 13 2.15 -18.65 -0.81
N HIS A 14 1.13 -18.26 -1.58
CA HIS A 14 0.69 -18.91 -2.81
C HIS A 14 1.52 -18.50 -4.05
N TRP A 15 2.50 -17.61 -3.91
CA TRP A 15 3.43 -17.25 -4.99
C TRP A 15 4.70 -18.09 -4.91
N ALA A 16 5.20 -18.50 -6.08
CA ALA A 16 6.40 -19.34 -6.18
C ALA A 16 7.69 -18.53 -5.93
N ASP A 17 7.68 -17.24 -6.26
CA ASP A 17 8.81 -16.34 -6.08
C ASP A 17 8.36 -14.98 -5.54
N LEU A 18 8.95 -14.57 -4.41
CA LEU A 18 8.71 -13.30 -3.72
C LEU A 18 9.82 -12.27 -3.96
N SER A 19 10.78 -12.56 -4.85
CA SER A 19 11.84 -11.63 -5.26
C SER A 19 11.26 -10.40 -5.96
N PRO A 20 11.92 -9.22 -5.91
CA PRO A 20 11.45 -8.02 -6.61
C PRO A 20 11.32 -8.21 -8.13
N SER A 21 12.09 -9.13 -8.72
CA SER A 21 12.08 -9.46 -10.14
C SER A 21 10.95 -10.43 -10.54
N SER A 22 10.31 -11.09 -9.58
CA SER A 22 9.22 -12.06 -9.83
C SER A 22 8.09 -11.45 -10.66
N ALA A 23 7.58 -12.21 -11.64
CA ALA A 23 6.45 -11.78 -12.45
C ALA A 23 5.20 -11.52 -11.61
N GLN A 24 4.96 -12.32 -10.56
CA GLN A 24 3.81 -12.17 -9.65
C GLN A 24 3.95 -10.88 -8.83
N VAL A 25 5.13 -10.62 -8.27
CA VAL A 25 5.42 -9.39 -7.51
C VAL A 25 5.28 -8.15 -8.39
N ARG A 26 5.86 -8.15 -9.59
CA ARG A 26 5.76 -7.01 -10.53
C ARG A 26 4.32 -6.75 -10.96
N LYS A 27 3.56 -7.80 -11.27
CA LYS A 27 2.14 -7.69 -11.66
C LYS A 27 1.31 -7.10 -10.53
N HIS A 28 1.46 -7.63 -9.31
CA HIS A 28 0.70 -7.12 -8.17
C HIS A 28 1.14 -5.72 -7.74
N GLY A 29 2.44 -5.39 -7.85
CA GLY A 29 2.95 -4.04 -7.64
C GLY A 29 2.27 -3.02 -8.56
N LYS A 30 2.05 -3.36 -9.84
CA LYS A 30 1.24 -2.53 -10.76
C LYS A 30 -0.19 -2.36 -10.28
N THR A 31 -0.83 -3.42 -9.78
CA THR A 31 -2.18 -3.35 -9.21
C THR A 31 -2.25 -2.43 -7.99
N ILE A 32 -1.30 -2.53 -7.06
CA ILE A 32 -1.21 -1.67 -5.88
C ILE A 32 -1.05 -0.21 -6.30
N MET A 33 -0.08 0.09 -7.17
CA MET A 33 0.17 1.47 -7.58
C MET A 33 -0.97 2.05 -8.41
N GLY A 34 -1.68 1.24 -9.21
CA GLY A 34 -2.92 1.66 -9.87
C GLY A 34 -4.00 2.09 -8.87
N ALA A 35 -4.23 1.29 -7.83
CA ALA A 35 -5.18 1.64 -6.77
C ALA A 35 -4.75 2.88 -5.96
N VAL A 36 -3.44 3.09 -5.76
CA VAL A 36 -2.91 4.32 -5.14
C VAL A 36 -3.17 5.53 -6.03
N THR A 37 -2.96 5.43 -7.34
CA THR A 37 -3.29 6.50 -8.29
C THR A 37 -4.79 6.81 -8.30
N ASP A 38 -5.64 5.78 -8.30
CA ASP A 38 -7.09 5.97 -8.21
C ASP A 38 -7.48 6.66 -6.89
N ALA A 39 -6.79 6.36 -5.78
CA ALA A 39 -7.03 7.00 -4.49
C ALA A 39 -6.59 8.48 -4.47
N VAL A 40 -5.54 8.85 -5.21
CA VAL A 40 -5.17 10.27 -5.41
C VAL A 40 -6.33 11.04 -6.07
N GLY A 41 -7.03 10.42 -7.04
CA GLY A 41 -8.23 11.01 -7.66
C GLY A 41 -9.47 11.06 -6.76
N LYS A 42 -9.42 10.48 -5.56
CA LYS A 42 -10.52 10.37 -4.59
C LYS A 42 -10.13 10.95 -3.23
N MET A 43 -9.14 11.84 -3.18
CA MET A 43 -8.59 12.35 -1.92
C MET A 43 -9.62 13.06 -1.02
N ASP A 44 -10.68 13.63 -1.61
CA ASP A 44 -11.76 14.29 -0.85
C ASP A 44 -12.64 13.29 -0.07
N ASP A 45 -12.73 12.04 -0.52
CA ASP A 45 -13.46 10.96 0.16
C ASP A 45 -12.78 9.59 -0.06
N LEU A 46 -11.70 9.35 0.69
CA LEU A 46 -10.97 8.09 0.62
C LEU A 46 -11.79 6.91 1.17
N CYS A 47 -12.59 7.11 2.23
CA CYS A 47 -13.38 6.02 2.82
C CYS A 47 -14.46 5.51 1.86
N GLY A 48 -15.23 6.42 1.24
CA GLY A 48 -16.18 6.03 0.19
C GLY A 48 -15.47 5.48 -1.03
N GLY A 49 -14.37 6.11 -1.44
CA GLY A 49 -13.58 5.74 -2.62
C GLY A 49 -12.91 4.36 -2.57
N LEU A 50 -12.65 3.85 -1.36
CA LEU A 50 -11.90 2.61 -1.10
C LEU A 50 -12.73 1.54 -0.38
N ALA A 51 -14.02 1.76 -0.14
CA ALA A 51 -14.88 0.85 0.62
C ALA A 51 -14.78 -0.62 0.14
N SER A 52 -14.87 -0.86 -1.18
CA SER A 52 -14.76 -2.23 -1.74
C SER A 52 -13.37 -2.85 -1.52
N LEU A 53 -12.31 -2.03 -1.52
CA LEU A 53 -10.96 -2.50 -1.27
C LEU A 53 -10.72 -2.79 0.21
N SER A 54 -11.31 -1.98 1.09
CA SER A 54 -11.33 -2.22 2.54
C SER A 54 -12.04 -3.54 2.85
N GLU A 55 -13.24 -3.78 2.29
CA GLU A 55 -13.99 -5.03 2.48
C GLU A 55 -13.23 -6.25 1.93
N LEU A 56 -12.57 -6.11 0.78
CA LEU A 56 -11.69 -7.18 0.25
C LEU A 56 -10.59 -7.55 1.25
N HIS A 57 -9.88 -6.56 1.79
CA HIS A 57 -8.77 -6.80 2.73
C HIS A 57 -9.24 -7.30 4.09
N ALA A 58 -10.36 -6.79 4.59
CA ALA A 58 -10.94 -7.16 5.87
C ALA A 58 -11.54 -8.57 5.85
N SER A 59 -12.47 -8.84 4.94
CA SER A 59 -13.35 -10.01 5.03
C SER A 59 -12.81 -11.20 4.24
N LYS A 60 -12.27 -10.96 3.05
CA LYS A 60 -11.83 -12.03 2.15
C LYS A 60 -10.36 -12.39 2.35
N LEU A 61 -9.48 -11.39 2.36
CA LEU A 61 -8.05 -11.60 2.51
C LEU A 61 -7.60 -11.66 3.98
N ARG A 62 -8.41 -11.10 4.89
CA ARG A 62 -8.16 -11.06 6.34
C ARG A 62 -6.74 -10.57 6.67
N VAL A 63 -6.32 -9.52 5.99
CA VAL A 63 -5.01 -8.89 6.20
C VAL A 63 -5.05 -8.13 7.51
N ASP A 64 -4.11 -8.32 8.43
CA ASP A 64 -4.06 -7.51 9.65
C ASP A 64 -3.79 -6.04 9.25
N PRO A 65 -4.65 -5.08 9.67
CA PRO A 65 -4.54 -3.68 9.23
C PRO A 65 -3.22 -3.03 9.66
N ALA A 66 -2.52 -3.59 10.66
CA ALA A 66 -1.18 -3.16 11.04
C ALA A 66 -0.15 -3.33 9.91
N ASN A 67 -0.43 -4.10 8.86
CA ASN A 67 0.48 -4.27 7.72
C ASN A 67 0.40 -3.14 6.69
N PHE A 68 -0.67 -2.34 6.64
CA PHE A 68 -0.79 -1.26 5.65
C PHE A 68 0.34 -0.24 5.78
N LYS A 69 0.71 0.13 7.02
CA LYS A 69 1.84 1.05 7.28
C LYS A 69 3.18 0.50 6.77
N PHE A 70 3.40 -0.81 6.78
CA PHE A 70 4.65 -1.40 6.27
C PHE A 70 4.75 -1.28 4.76
N LEU A 71 3.63 -1.48 4.05
CA LEU A 71 3.57 -1.27 2.60
C LEU A 71 3.83 0.20 2.27
N PHE A 72 3.12 1.13 2.92
CA PHE A 72 3.25 2.55 2.60
C PHE A 72 4.62 3.12 2.96
N HIS A 73 5.22 2.70 4.08
CA HIS A 73 6.61 3.05 4.38
C HIS A 73 7.58 2.56 3.28
N CYS A 74 7.41 1.32 2.79
CA CYS A 74 8.22 0.82 1.68
C CYS A 74 8.03 1.64 0.40
N ILE A 75 6.80 2.13 0.13
CA ILE A 75 6.52 2.98 -1.04
C ILE A 75 7.19 4.34 -0.87
N MET A 76 7.11 4.96 0.32
CA MET A 76 7.81 6.23 0.61
C MET A 76 9.32 6.11 0.42
N VAL A 77 9.93 5.02 0.92
CA VAL A 77 11.36 4.74 0.69
C VAL A 77 11.69 4.59 -0.80
N ALA A 78 10.83 3.92 -1.57
CA ALA A 78 11.01 3.80 -3.01
C ALA A 78 10.87 5.16 -3.72
N ILE A 79 9.90 6.00 -3.35
CA ILE A 79 9.75 7.36 -3.91
C ILE A 79 11.01 8.18 -3.63
N ALA A 80 11.51 8.18 -2.39
CA ALA A 80 12.74 8.88 -2.02
C ALA A 80 13.96 8.40 -2.83
N LEU A 81 14.05 7.10 -3.11
CA LEU A 81 15.13 6.51 -3.89
C LEU A 81 15.08 6.90 -5.37
N TYR A 82 13.89 6.92 -5.99
CA TYR A 82 13.72 7.18 -7.42
C TYR A 82 13.58 8.67 -7.76
N PHE A 83 13.10 9.49 -6.82
CA PHE A 83 12.83 10.92 -7.01
C PHE A 83 13.45 11.78 -5.90
N PRO A 84 14.76 11.66 -5.61
CA PRO A 84 15.37 12.34 -4.46
C PRO A 84 15.34 13.87 -4.56
N GLY A 85 15.29 14.44 -5.78
CA GLY A 85 15.19 15.89 -5.99
C GLY A 85 13.78 16.44 -5.75
N ASP A 86 12.74 15.63 -6.00
CA ASP A 86 11.34 16.04 -5.86
C ASP A 86 10.76 15.69 -4.49
N TYR A 87 11.35 14.71 -3.79
CA TYR A 87 10.88 14.23 -2.49
C TYR A 87 11.47 15.05 -1.33
N THR A 88 11.21 16.36 -1.33
CA THR A 88 11.63 17.28 -0.27
C THR A 88 10.93 16.96 1.06
N PRO A 89 11.38 17.49 2.21
CA PRO A 89 10.71 17.28 3.50
C PRO A 89 9.21 17.67 3.49
N GLU A 90 8.84 18.73 2.78
CA GLU A 90 7.46 19.20 2.63
C GLU A 90 6.60 18.24 1.78
N VAL A 91 7.20 17.66 0.73
CA VAL A 91 6.54 16.62 -0.08
C VAL A 91 6.42 15.34 0.74
N GLN A 92 7.45 14.96 1.49
CA GLN A 92 7.44 13.79 2.35
C GLN A 92 6.31 13.85 3.38
N VAL A 93 6.14 14.97 4.11
CA VAL A 93 5.04 15.09 5.10
C VAL A 93 3.67 15.01 4.44
N SER A 94 3.50 15.57 3.25
CA SER A 94 2.26 15.50 2.48
C SER A 94 1.94 14.06 2.06
N VAL A 95 2.95 13.35 1.54
CA VAL A 95 2.83 11.94 1.12
C VAL A 95 2.60 11.01 2.31
N GLU A 96 3.25 11.27 3.45
CA GLU A 96 3.02 10.51 4.68
C GLU A 96 1.58 10.65 5.17
N LYS A 97 1.06 11.88 5.24
CA LYS A 97 -0.34 12.14 5.63
C LYS A 97 -1.33 11.48 4.68
N PHE A 98 -1.06 11.52 3.36
CA PHE A 98 -1.88 10.81 2.38
C PHE A 98 -1.91 9.30 2.66
N PHE A 99 -0.74 8.67 2.87
CA PHE A 99 -0.69 7.24 3.14
C PHE A 99 -1.27 6.84 4.51
N GLN A 100 -1.19 7.71 5.52
CA GLN A 100 -1.88 7.50 6.79
C GLN A 100 -3.41 7.49 6.60
N ASN A 101 -3.95 8.46 5.85
CA ASN A 101 -5.38 8.50 5.51
C ASN A 101 -5.79 7.31 4.63
N LEU A 102 -4.92 6.86 3.73
CA LEU A 102 -5.14 5.68 2.91
C LEU A 102 -5.20 4.40 3.77
N ALA A 103 -4.31 4.25 4.74
CA ALA A 103 -4.33 3.15 5.71
C ALA A 103 -5.60 3.17 6.56
N PHE A 104 -6.02 4.36 6.99
CA PHE A 104 -7.26 4.55 7.74
C PHE A 104 -8.47 4.10 6.92
N ALA A 105 -8.60 4.58 5.67
CA ALA A 105 -9.70 4.22 4.79
C ALA A 105 -9.74 2.72 4.46
N LEU A 106 -8.58 2.08 4.24
CA LEU A 106 -8.50 0.64 4.06
C LEU A 106 -8.88 -0.15 5.31
N SER A 107 -8.76 0.45 6.50
CA SER A 107 -9.12 -0.17 7.78
C SER A 107 -10.60 0.05 8.16
N ASP A 108 -11.36 0.80 7.39
CA ASP A 108 -12.74 1.22 7.73
C ASP A 108 -13.70 0.04 7.92
N LYS A 109 -13.62 -1.00 7.07
CA LYS A 109 -14.52 -2.17 7.10
C LYS A 109 -14.06 -3.33 7.99
N TYR A 110 -13.09 -3.10 8.87
CA TYR A 110 -12.58 -4.15 9.76
C TYR A 110 -13.46 -4.42 10.98
N ARG A 111 -14.36 -3.51 11.32
CA ARG A 111 -15.26 -3.60 12.47
C ARG A 111 -16.54 -2.78 12.25
#